data_AF-A0A6H0ZN09-F1
#
_entry.id   AF-A0A6H0ZN09-F1
#
_cell.length_a   1.000
_cell.length_b   1.000
_cell.length_c   1.000
_cell.angle_alpha   90.00
_cell.angle_beta   90.00
_cell.angle_gamma   90.00
#
_symmetry.space_group_name_H-M   'P 1'
#
loop_
_entity.id
_entity.type
_entity.pdbx_description
1 polymer ?
#
loop_
_entity_poly.entity_id
_entity_poly.type
_entity_poly.pdbx_seq_one_letter_code
_entity_poly.pdbx_strand_id
1 'polypeptide(L)'
;MSEMIERVARAIYDEQSDGTGPVGDFYPVARAAIEAMREPTEAQLEAAEEIVVGFDDFACGDGNIYLGIPGYPQKARDVWAALVDAALKETV
;
A
#
# COMPACT_ATOMS: atom_id res chain seq x y z
N MET A 1 0.20 -6.37 18.11
CA MET A 1 0.91 -6.47 16.81
C MET A 1 0.08 -5.71 15.79
N SER A 2 0.66 -4.91 14.89
CA SER A 2 -0.15 -4.28 13.83
C SER A 2 -0.54 -5.32 12.80
N GLU A 3 -1.81 -5.34 12.37
CA GLU A 3 -2.35 -6.30 11.40
C GLU A 3 -1.50 -6.43 10.13
N MET A 4 -0.94 -5.31 9.63
CA MET A 4 -0.10 -5.30 8.42
C MET A 4 1.20 -6.12 8.59
N ILE A 5 1.93 -5.92 9.70
CA ILE A 5 3.18 -6.67 9.94
C ILE A 5 2.90 -8.17 10.09
N GLU A 6 1.79 -8.55 10.74
CA GLU A 6 1.40 -9.96 10.86
C GLU A 6 1.09 -10.58 9.49
N ARG A 7 0.36 -9.86 8.63
CA ARG A 7 0.06 -10.31 7.27
C ARG A 7 1.31 -10.51 6.42
N VAL A 8 2.25 -9.56 6.47
CA VAL A 8 3.52 -9.66 5.74
C VAL A 8 4.39 -10.78 6.31
N ALA A 9 4.50 -10.91 7.64
CA ALA A 9 5.26 -11.98 8.28
C ALA A 9 4.73 -13.37 7.89
N ARG A 10 3.40 -13.52 7.83
CA ARG A 10 2.75 -14.76 7.39
C ARG A 10 3.03 -15.06 5.91
N ALA A 11 2.97 -14.05 5.03
CA ALA A 11 3.29 -14.24 3.62
C ALA A 11 4.74 -14.68 3.39
N ILE A 12 5.70 -14.08 4.10
CA ILE A 12 7.12 -14.48 4.04
C ILE A 12 7.30 -15.91 4.56
N TYR A 13 6.62 -16.25 5.67
CA TYR A 13 6.64 -17.60 6.24
C TYR A 13 6.10 -18.66 5.26
N ASP A 14 4.99 -18.37 4.57
CA ASP A 14 4.35 -19.28 3.62
C ASP A 14 5.21 -19.51 2.35
N GLU A 15 6.01 -18.52 1.94
CA GLU A 15 6.94 -18.60 0.79
C GLU A 15 8.23 -19.39 1.10
N GLN A 16 8.72 -19.37 2.34
CA GLN A 16 9.79 -20.28 2.75
C GLN A 16 9.22 -21.70 2.83
N SER A 17 9.38 -22.44 1.72
CA SER A 17 8.93 -23.81 1.39
C SER A 17 8.99 -24.91 2.47
N ASP A 18 9.54 -24.60 3.63
CA ASP A 18 9.91 -25.52 4.69
C ASP A 18 8.96 -25.34 5.88
N GLY A 19 8.33 -24.16 6.04
CA GLY A 19 7.43 -23.85 7.16
C GLY A 19 8.02 -24.11 8.55
N THR A 20 9.34 -24.36 8.64
CA THR A 20 10.01 -24.79 9.86
C THR A 20 10.38 -23.56 10.69
N GLY A 21 9.38 -23.02 11.37
CA GLY A 21 9.53 -21.92 12.33
C GLY A 21 8.17 -21.36 12.74
N PRO A 22 8.03 -20.75 13.92
CA PRO A 22 6.86 -19.94 14.22
C PRO A 22 6.83 -18.68 13.35
N VAL A 23 5.64 -18.27 12.89
CA VAL A 23 5.40 -17.00 12.15
C VAL A 23 6.04 -15.79 12.88
N GLY A 24 6.16 -15.85 14.20
CA GLY A 24 6.83 -14.82 15.01
C GLY A 24 8.29 -14.55 14.64
N ASP A 25 9.02 -15.54 14.10
CA ASP A 25 10.43 -15.40 13.73
C ASP A 25 10.62 -14.48 12.51
N PHE A 26 9.57 -14.29 11.71
CA PHE A 26 9.59 -13.44 10.52
C PHE A 26 9.20 -11.99 10.81
N TYR A 27 8.85 -11.66 12.05
CA TYR A 27 8.46 -10.31 12.43
C TYR A 27 9.52 -9.24 12.10
N PRO A 28 10.82 -9.43 12.42
CA PRO A 28 11.85 -8.45 12.07
C PRO A 28 12.00 -8.25 10.55
N VAL A 29 11.85 -9.33 9.78
CA VAL A 29 11.93 -9.31 8.31
C VAL A 29 10.74 -8.56 7.72
N ALA A 30 9.53 -8.87 8.17
CA ALA A 30 8.31 -8.18 7.75
C ALA A 30 8.35 -6.68 8.07
N ARG A 31 8.86 -6.32 9.26
CA ARG A 31 9.06 -4.92 9.61
C ARG A 31 10.07 -4.25 8.69
N ALA A 32 11.20 -4.87 8.43
CA ALA A 32 12.22 -4.31 7.53
C ALA A 32 11.68 -4.12 6.10
N ALA A 33 10.89 -5.06 5.59
CA ALA A 33 10.24 -4.94 4.28
C ALA A 33 9.29 -3.73 4.23
N ILE A 34 8.42 -3.56 5.24
CA ILE A 34 7.51 -2.42 5.32
C ILE A 34 8.28 -1.09 5.47
N GLU A 35 9.36 -1.07 6.26
CA GLU A 35 10.21 0.11 6.40
C GLU A 35 10.89 0.49 5.07
N ALA A 36 11.33 -0.48 4.27
CA ALA A 36 11.91 -0.24 2.95
C ALA A 36 10.88 0.33 1.96
N MET A 37 9.60 -0.07 2.08
CA MET A 37 8.49 0.44 1.24
C MET A 37 7.99 1.83 1.67
N ARG A 38 8.57 2.46 2.69
CA ARG A 38 8.14 3.81 3.12
C ARG A 38 8.38 4.88 2.08
N GLU A 39 9.44 4.75 1.29
CA GLU A 39 9.74 5.66 0.20
C GLU A 39 9.15 5.06 -1.09
N PRO A 40 8.11 5.66 -1.68
CA PRO A 40 7.55 5.18 -2.93
C PRO A 40 8.50 5.42 -4.09
N THR A 41 8.42 4.59 -5.13
CA THR A 41 9.16 4.80 -6.38
C THR A 41 8.49 5.84 -7.28
N GLU A 42 9.19 6.30 -8.33
CA GLU A 42 8.62 7.25 -9.29
C GLU A 42 7.37 6.67 -10.01
N ALA A 43 7.39 5.39 -10.40
CA ALA A 43 6.21 4.77 -11.03
C ALA A 43 5.03 4.66 -10.05
N GLN A 44 5.30 4.52 -8.75
CA GLN A 44 4.28 4.58 -7.72
C GLN A 44 3.74 6.01 -7.56
N LEU A 45 4.59 7.04 -7.61
CA LEU A 45 4.13 8.43 -7.59
C LEU A 45 3.22 8.74 -8.78
N GLU A 46 3.59 8.33 -10.00
CA GLU A 46 2.75 8.47 -11.20
C GLU A 46 1.40 7.76 -11.06
N ALA A 47 1.39 6.51 -10.56
CA ALA A 47 0.14 5.78 -10.31
C ALA A 47 -0.71 6.43 -9.21
N ALA A 48 -0.10 7.12 -8.25
CA ALA A 48 -0.81 7.87 -7.22
C ALA A 48 -1.45 9.16 -7.77
N GLU A 49 -0.86 9.79 -8.78
CA GLU A 49 -1.44 10.98 -9.43
C GLU A 49 -2.80 10.69 -10.09
N GLU A 50 -3.06 9.45 -10.53
CA GLU A 50 -4.37 9.03 -11.03
C GLU A 50 -5.49 9.06 -9.96
N ILE A 51 -5.12 9.10 -8.67
CA ILE A 51 -6.06 9.32 -7.55
C ILE A 51 -6.40 10.79 -7.38
N VAL A 52 -5.53 11.73 -7.77
CA VAL A 52 -5.70 13.18 -7.53
C VAL A 52 -6.84 13.71 -8.40
N VAL A 53 -8.05 13.32 -8.03
CA VAL A 53 -9.30 13.94 -8.42
C VAL A 53 -9.59 14.94 -7.32
N GLY A 54 -8.77 15.99 -7.27
CA GLY A 54 -9.20 17.24 -6.65
C GLY A 54 -10.33 17.78 -7.50
N PHE A 55 -11.58 17.40 -7.20
CA PHE A 55 -12.70 18.21 -7.63
C PHE A 55 -12.65 19.45 -6.73
N ASP A 56 -12.09 20.53 -7.24
CA ASP A 56 -12.29 21.86 -6.66
C ASP A 56 -13.76 22.19 -6.88
N ASP A 57 -14.61 21.74 -5.96
CA ASP A 57 -15.97 22.25 -5.89
C ASP A 57 -15.89 23.67 -5.34
N PHE A 58 -15.61 24.63 -6.22
CA PHE A 58 -15.68 26.07 -5.96
C PHE A 58 -17.04 26.51 -5.36
N ALA A 59 -18.03 25.61 -5.20
CA ALA A 59 -19.28 25.88 -4.50
C ALA A 59 -19.19 25.83 -2.96
N CYS A 60 -18.16 25.19 -2.38
CA CYS A 60 -18.01 25.08 -0.91
C CYS A 60 -16.74 25.82 -0.46
N GLY A 61 -16.85 27.12 -0.17
CA GLY A 61 -15.74 28.01 0.19
C GLY A 61 -15.06 27.75 1.55
N ASP A 62 -14.82 26.48 1.92
CA ASP A 62 -14.16 26.08 3.17
C ASP A 62 -12.75 25.48 2.96
N GLY A 63 -12.31 25.29 1.70
CA GLY A 63 -10.94 24.88 1.37
C GLY A 63 -10.59 23.43 1.72
N ASN A 64 -11.58 22.57 2.00
CA ASN A 64 -11.35 21.17 2.30
C ASN A 64 -11.68 20.28 1.09
N ILE A 65 -10.68 19.59 0.57
CA ILE A 65 -10.86 18.53 -0.44
C ILE A 65 -11.44 17.31 0.26
N TYR A 66 -12.75 17.09 0.17
CA TYR A 66 -13.37 15.88 0.67
C TYR A 66 -13.16 14.73 -0.32
N LEU A 67 -12.24 13.82 0.02
CA LEU A 67 -12.11 12.50 -0.59
C LEU A 67 -13.31 11.62 -0.16
N GLY A 68 -14.50 11.94 -0.67
CA GLY A 68 -15.76 11.43 -0.11
C GLY A 68 -16.85 11.17 -1.14
N ILE A 69 -16.53 10.50 -2.25
CA ILE A 69 -17.54 9.98 -3.19
C ILE A 69 -17.91 8.52 -2.86
N PRO A 70 -19.15 8.08 -3.11
CA PRO A 70 -19.50 6.66 -3.09
C PRO A 70 -18.51 5.84 -3.92
N GLY A 71 -17.98 4.75 -3.35
CA GLY A 71 -16.96 3.93 -4.00
C GLY A 71 -15.51 4.33 -3.71
N TYR A 72 -15.26 5.41 -2.96
CA TYR A 72 -13.91 5.82 -2.57
C TYR A 72 -13.08 4.71 -1.89
N PRO A 73 -13.61 3.89 -0.96
CA PRO A 73 -12.86 2.78 -0.39
C PRO A 73 -12.40 1.74 -1.42
N GLN A 74 -13.19 1.52 -2.49
CA GLN A 74 -12.81 0.60 -3.56
C GLN A 74 -11.72 1.23 -4.43
N LYS A 75 -11.87 2.50 -4.81
CA LYS A 75 -10.86 3.24 -5.58
C LYS A 75 -9.51 3.30 -4.86
N ALA A 76 -9.52 3.53 -3.54
CA ALA A 76 -8.31 3.51 -2.72
C ALA A 76 -7.63 2.14 -2.70
N ARG A 77 -8.41 1.04 -2.68
CA ARG A 77 -7.87 -0.33 -2.77
C ARG A 77 -7.28 -0.62 -4.15
N ASP A 78 -7.98 -0.21 -5.21
CA ASP A 78 -7.54 -0.45 -6.59
C ASP A 78 -6.22 0.25 -6.86
N VAL A 79 -6.06 1.49 -6.39
CA VAL A 79 -4.78 2.19 -6.56
C VAL A 79 -3.70 1.63 -5.65
N TRP A 80 -4.02 1.23 -4.41
CA TRP A 80 -3.03 0.52 -3.59
C TRP A 80 -2.48 -0.72 -4.32
N ALA A 81 -3.32 -1.47 -5.03
CA ALA A 81 -2.87 -2.58 -5.88
C ALA A 81 -1.98 -2.09 -7.04
N ALA A 82 -2.37 -1.02 -7.75
CA ALA A 82 -1.58 -0.44 -8.83
C ALA A 82 -0.19 0.05 -8.37
N LEU A 83 -0.09 0.64 -7.18
CA LEU A 83 1.19 1.03 -6.56
C LEU A 83 2.08 -0.19 -6.31
N VAL A 84 1.52 -1.28 -5.79
CA VAL A 84 2.28 -2.52 -5.57
C VAL A 84 2.74 -3.10 -6.92
N ASP A 85 1.86 -3.15 -7.92
CA ASP A 85 2.20 -3.63 -9.27
C ASP A 85 3.30 -2.78 -9.93
N ALA A 86 3.27 -1.46 -9.73
CA ALA A 86 4.30 -0.55 -10.23
C ALA A 86 5.67 -0.85 -9.60
N ALA A 87 5.74 -1.00 -8.27
CA ALA A 87 6.98 -1.38 -7.60
C ALA A 87 7.50 -2.75 -8.04
N LEU A 88 6.61 -3.73 -8.28
CA LEU A 88 7.01 -5.04 -8.76
C LEU A 88 7.63 -4.97 -10.17
N LYS A 89 7.14 -4.11 -11.07
CA LYS A 89 7.69 -3.93 -12.43
C LYS A 89 9.10 -3.36 -12.44
N GLU A 90 9.46 -2.51 -11.48
CA GLU A 90 10.81 -1.94 -11.38
C GLU A 90 11.87 -2.95 -10.92
N THR A 91 11.44 -4.08 -10.35
CA THR A 91 12.34 -5.12 -9.82
C THR A 91 12.67 -6.25 -10.80
N VAL A 92 12.15 -6.22 -12.03
CA VAL A 92 12.30 -7.26 -13.07
C VAL A 92 13.07 -6.74 -14.29
#